data_AF-A0A6N0DWC5-F1
#
_entry.id   AF-A0A6N0DWC5-F1
#
_cell.length_a   1.000
_cell.length_b   1.000
_cell.length_c   1.000
_cell.angle_alpha   90.00
_cell.angle_beta   90.00
_cell.angle_gamma   90.00
#
_symmetry.space_group_name_H-M   'P 1'
#
loop_
_entity.id
_entity.type
_entity.pdbx_description
1 polymer ?
#
loop_
_entity_poly.entity_id
_entity_poly.type
_entity_poly.pdbx_seq_one_letter_code
_entity_poly.pdbx_strand_id
1 'polypeptide(L)'
;MSLIRGKAMFAEQKQQGEAARQELEEDVSREDIVAAFRLAMVDHFRSHIPGTNINESTLLASDYLNHFHELVMLLEALATDPDDFAEDLAAWRPLTYEEHFSFSGFRDKNLAIAAYRRAPQQTREAFDQAVERLHGEAVMVIAIIRSELASDDRSALPARCYQAGERLTVLIDAANAIAVGGDGAATDFGGE
;
A
#
# COMPACT_ATOMS: atom_id res chain seq x y z
N MET A 1 -36.43 4.33 66.57
CA MET A 1 -35.19 4.40 65.75
C MET A 1 -35.08 3.31 64.67
N SER A 2 -36.17 2.64 64.24
CA SER A 2 -36.10 1.53 63.26
C SER A 2 -36.41 1.95 61.80
N LEU A 3 -37.26 2.96 61.58
CA LEU A 3 -37.66 3.37 60.23
C LEU A 3 -36.57 4.10 59.40
N ILE A 4 -35.63 4.78 60.06
CA ILE A 4 -34.60 5.58 59.38
C ILE A 4 -33.53 4.68 58.74
N ARG A 5 -33.23 3.54 59.39
CA ARG A 5 -32.19 2.61 58.94
C ARG A 5 -32.61 1.81 57.70
N GLY A 6 -33.90 1.50 57.57
CA GLY A 6 -34.45 0.86 56.37
C GLY A 6 -34.35 1.76 55.14
N LYS A 7 -34.72 3.05 55.26
CA LYS A 7 -34.64 4.00 54.13
C LYS A 7 -33.23 4.23 53.61
N ALA A 8 -32.23 4.24 54.49
CA ALA A 8 -30.82 4.40 54.09
C ALA A 8 -30.32 3.20 53.26
N MET A 9 -30.62 1.97 53.69
CA MET A 9 -30.23 0.74 52.98
C MET A 9 -30.85 0.64 51.58
N PHE A 10 -32.13 1.04 51.43
CA PHE A 10 -32.79 1.06 50.12
C PHE A 10 -32.24 2.16 49.19
N ALA A 11 -31.77 3.28 49.73
CA ALA A 11 -31.15 4.35 48.94
C ALA A 11 -29.74 3.94 48.45
N GLU A 12 -28.94 3.29 49.30
CA GLU A 12 -27.63 2.75 48.94
C GLU A 12 -27.73 1.64 47.90
N GLN A 13 -28.68 0.70 48.05
CA GLN A 13 -28.91 -0.35 47.05
C GLN A 13 -29.39 0.20 45.70
N LYS A 14 -30.19 1.28 45.72
CA LYS A 14 -30.64 1.94 44.50
C LYS A 14 -29.50 2.68 43.80
N GLN A 15 -28.66 3.40 44.54
CA GLN A 15 -27.46 4.04 43.99
C GLN A 15 -26.45 3.04 43.46
N GLN A 16 -26.23 1.91 44.14
CA GLN A 16 -25.37 0.84 43.66
C GLN A 16 -25.93 0.16 42.39
N GLY A 17 -27.25 -0.03 42.31
CA GLY A 17 -27.90 -0.55 41.11
C GLY A 17 -27.91 0.42 39.93
N GLU A 18 -27.96 1.73 40.19
CA GLU A 18 -27.84 2.79 39.18
C GLU A 18 -26.39 2.95 38.69
N ALA A 19 -25.40 2.88 39.59
CA ALA A 19 -23.97 2.89 39.23
C ALA A 19 -23.57 1.64 38.43
N ALA A 20 -24.01 0.45 38.85
CA ALA A 20 -23.76 -0.80 38.11
C ALA A 20 -24.47 -0.84 36.75
N ARG A 21 -25.62 -0.15 36.61
CA ARG A 21 -26.28 0.05 35.30
C ARG A 21 -25.51 1.04 34.42
N GLN A 22 -24.96 2.11 34.99
CA GLN A 22 -24.10 3.05 34.27
C GLN A 22 -22.78 2.41 33.84
N GLU A 23 -22.19 1.50 34.63
CA GLU A 23 -20.99 0.73 34.24
C GLU A 23 -21.27 -0.33 33.16
N LEU A 24 -22.52 -0.83 33.06
CA LEU A 24 -22.97 -1.73 31.99
C LEU A 24 -23.46 -0.98 30.73
N GLU A 25 -23.61 0.34 30.82
CA GLU A 25 -23.97 1.28 29.74
C GLU A 25 -22.77 2.15 29.32
N GLU A 26 -21.53 1.61 29.38
CA GLU A 26 -20.54 2.06 28.40
C GLU A 26 -21.04 1.56 27.05
N ASP A 27 -21.85 2.40 26.41
CA ASP A 27 -22.50 2.16 25.13
C ASP A 27 -21.39 2.01 24.08
N VAL A 28 -20.88 0.79 23.90
CA VAL A 28 -19.86 0.49 22.89
C VAL A 28 -20.46 0.90 21.57
N SER A 29 -19.94 1.99 21.00
CA SER A 29 -20.52 2.55 19.79
C SER A 29 -20.46 1.51 18.69
N ARG A 30 -21.44 1.56 17.78
CA ARG A 30 -21.37 0.77 16.54
C ARG A 30 -20.03 1.00 15.82
N GLU A 31 -19.46 2.20 15.92
CA GLU A 31 -18.15 2.53 15.38
C GLU A 31 -17.01 1.77 16.08
N ASP A 32 -17.05 1.64 17.40
CA ASP A 32 -16.06 0.91 18.20
C ASP A 32 -16.11 -0.59 17.88
N ILE A 33 -17.31 -1.17 17.74
CA ILE A 33 -17.49 -2.57 17.36
C ILE A 33 -16.91 -2.81 15.96
N VAL A 34 -17.19 -1.90 15.01
CA VAL A 34 -16.67 -2.01 13.63
C VAL A 34 -15.15 -1.84 13.59
N ALA A 35 -14.59 -0.93 14.39
CA ALA A 35 -13.15 -0.72 14.50
C ALA A 35 -12.45 -1.94 15.10
N ALA A 36 -12.97 -2.50 16.20
CA ALA A 36 -12.45 -3.71 16.84
C ALA A 36 -12.52 -4.91 15.90
N PHE A 37 -13.63 -5.08 15.18
CA PHE A 37 -13.76 -6.14 14.17
C PHE A 37 -12.76 -5.94 13.01
N ARG A 38 -12.57 -4.71 12.53
CA ARG A 38 -11.57 -4.39 11.50
C ARG A 38 -10.16 -4.75 11.96
N LEU A 39 -9.81 -4.39 13.20
CA LEU A 39 -8.51 -4.71 13.81
C LEU A 39 -8.32 -6.22 13.93
N ALA A 40 -9.30 -6.95 14.47
CA ALA A 40 -9.23 -8.41 14.58
C ALA A 40 -9.09 -9.10 13.22
N MET A 41 -9.79 -8.60 12.19
CA MET A 41 -9.64 -9.10 10.83
C MET A 41 -8.24 -8.81 10.27
N VAL A 42 -7.69 -7.62 10.48
CA VAL A 42 -6.33 -7.26 10.06
C VAL A 42 -5.29 -8.14 10.75
N ASP A 43 -5.41 -8.36 12.06
CA ASP A 43 -4.50 -9.23 12.81
C ASP A 43 -4.60 -10.70 12.38
N HIS A 44 -5.81 -11.15 12.03
CA HIS A 44 -6.00 -12.46 11.41
C HIS A 44 -5.36 -12.56 10.02
N PHE A 45 -5.41 -11.51 9.20
CA PHE A 45 -4.67 -11.49 7.93
C PHE A 45 -3.16 -11.54 8.16
N ARG A 46 -2.65 -10.77 9.14
CA ARG A 46 -1.24 -10.75 9.50
C ARG A 46 -0.70 -12.11 9.92
N SER A 47 -1.50 -12.95 10.57
CA SER A 47 -1.03 -14.30 10.93
C SER A 47 -0.72 -15.21 9.72
N HIS A 48 -1.17 -14.83 8.51
CA HIS A 48 -0.92 -15.58 7.27
C HIS A 48 0.22 -14.98 6.43
N ILE A 49 0.79 -13.84 6.85
CA ILE A 49 1.85 -13.13 6.13
C ILE A 49 3.25 -13.74 6.31
N PRO A 50 3.63 -14.35 7.46
CA PRO A 50 4.96 -14.93 7.64
C PRO A 50 5.31 -15.94 6.53
N GLY A 51 6.47 -15.75 5.90
CA GLY A 51 6.93 -16.59 4.78
C GLY A 51 6.37 -16.18 3.40
N THR A 52 5.79 -14.99 3.31
CA THR A 52 5.39 -14.32 2.06
C THR A 52 6.21 -13.03 1.85
N ASN A 53 6.17 -12.44 0.66
CA ASN A 53 6.77 -11.12 0.39
C ASN A 53 5.81 -9.94 0.71
N ILE A 54 4.78 -10.18 1.53
CA ILE A 54 3.90 -9.12 2.03
C ILE A 54 4.50 -8.61 3.34
N ASN A 55 4.58 -7.29 3.50
CA ASN A 55 5.06 -6.68 4.73
C ASN A 55 3.95 -6.66 5.81
N GLU A 56 4.28 -7.08 7.04
CA GLU A 56 3.30 -7.25 8.12
C GLU A 56 2.73 -5.92 8.65
N SER A 57 3.51 -4.83 8.62
CA SER A 57 3.08 -3.53 9.14
C SER A 57 2.26 -2.77 8.09
N THR A 58 2.76 -2.71 6.85
CA THR A 58 2.15 -1.93 5.76
C THR A 58 1.05 -2.69 5.03
N LEU A 59 1.06 -4.04 5.08
CA LEU A 59 0.20 -4.92 4.30
C LEU A 59 0.40 -4.80 2.77
N LEU A 60 1.57 -4.32 2.34
CA LEU A 60 1.95 -4.17 0.93
C LEU A 60 2.97 -5.24 0.54
N ALA A 61 2.88 -5.74 -0.69
CA ALA A 61 3.86 -6.63 -1.28
C ALA A 61 4.76 -5.86 -2.25
N SER A 62 6.08 -5.87 -1.99
CA SER A 62 7.07 -5.21 -2.85
C SER A 62 7.17 -5.85 -4.24
N ASP A 63 6.77 -7.12 -4.39
CA ASP A 63 6.67 -7.82 -5.68
C ASP A 63 5.89 -7.05 -6.74
N TYR A 64 4.93 -6.19 -6.34
CA TYR A 64 4.24 -5.30 -7.27
C TYR A 64 5.20 -4.47 -8.12
N LEU A 65 6.30 -4.01 -7.52
CA LEU A 65 7.26 -3.11 -8.17
C LEU A 65 8.13 -3.83 -9.20
N ASN A 66 8.14 -5.16 -9.23
CA ASN A 66 8.91 -5.94 -10.21
C ASN A 66 8.53 -5.61 -11.66
N HIS A 67 7.26 -5.30 -11.92
CA HIS A 67 6.81 -4.91 -13.27
C HIS A 67 7.49 -3.62 -13.78
N PHE A 68 7.91 -2.72 -12.88
CA PHE A 68 8.69 -1.53 -13.26
C PHE A 68 10.19 -1.83 -13.38
N HIS A 69 10.73 -2.72 -12.54
CA HIS A 69 12.10 -3.21 -12.73
C HIS A 69 12.26 -3.90 -14.09
N GLU A 70 11.25 -4.66 -14.53
CA GLU A 70 11.19 -5.24 -15.88
C GLU A 70 11.21 -4.16 -16.97
N LEU A 71 10.53 -3.03 -16.77
CA LEU A 71 10.63 -1.88 -17.69
C LEU A 71 12.05 -1.29 -17.71
N VAL A 72 12.70 -1.13 -16.55
CA VAL A 72 14.08 -0.63 -16.48
C VAL A 72 15.03 -1.56 -17.26
N MET A 73 14.94 -2.87 -17.03
CA MET A 73 15.73 -3.87 -17.77
C MET A 73 15.43 -3.82 -19.28
N LEU A 74 14.17 -3.62 -19.67
CA LEU A 74 13.78 -3.49 -21.07
C LEU A 74 14.39 -2.23 -21.72
N LEU A 75 14.45 -1.11 -20.99
CA LEU A 75 15.12 0.11 -21.48
C LEU A 75 16.63 -0.12 -21.65
N GLU A 76 17.29 -0.82 -20.73
CA GLU A 76 18.70 -1.19 -20.85
C GLU A 76 18.96 -2.09 -22.07
N ALA A 77 18.06 -3.05 -22.32
CA ALA A 77 18.12 -3.92 -23.50
C ALA A 77 17.97 -3.11 -24.79
N LEU A 78 16.98 -2.22 -24.87
CA LEU A 78 16.76 -1.29 -26.00
C LEU A 78 17.93 -0.36 -26.27
N ALA A 79 18.69 0.03 -25.24
CA ALA A 79 19.89 0.85 -25.41
C ALA A 79 20.97 0.12 -26.22
N THR A 80 20.96 -1.22 -26.20
CA THR A 80 21.95 -2.07 -26.86
C THR A 80 21.41 -2.63 -28.19
N ASP A 81 20.17 -3.12 -28.18
CA ASP A 81 19.50 -3.72 -29.33
C ASP A 81 18.10 -3.13 -29.52
N PRO A 82 17.98 -1.94 -30.15
CA PRO A 82 16.71 -1.24 -30.27
C PRO A 82 15.63 -2.00 -31.04
N ASP A 83 16.02 -2.74 -32.08
CA ASP A 83 15.07 -3.35 -33.01
C ASP A 83 14.48 -4.65 -32.44
N ASP A 84 15.28 -5.46 -31.73
CA ASP A 84 14.81 -6.72 -31.13
C ASP A 84 13.82 -6.50 -29.98
N PHE A 85 13.89 -5.36 -29.28
CA PHE A 85 13.07 -5.08 -28.09
C PHE A 85 11.97 -4.01 -28.31
N ALA A 86 11.86 -3.46 -29.52
CA ALA A 86 10.86 -2.41 -29.83
C ALA A 86 9.42 -2.89 -29.64
N GLU A 87 9.12 -4.13 -30.02
CA GLU A 87 7.78 -4.72 -29.86
C GLU A 87 7.43 -4.95 -28.39
N ASP A 88 8.38 -5.41 -27.58
CA ASP A 88 8.20 -5.59 -26.13
C ASP A 88 7.85 -4.27 -25.44
N LEU A 89 8.54 -3.18 -25.83
CA LEU A 89 8.22 -1.84 -25.32
C LEU A 89 6.83 -1.36 -25.75
N ALA A 90 6.42 -1.70 -26.97
CA ALA A 90 5.09 -1.36 -27.47
C ALA A 90 3.97 -2.16 -26.78
N ALA A 91 4.28 -3.38 -26.32
CA ALA A 91 3.36 -4.24 -25.57
C ALA A 91 3.31 -3.90 -24.07
N TRP A 92 4.37 -3.29 -23.53
CA TRP A 92 4.41 -2.91 -22.13
C TRP A 92 3.33 -1.86 -21.79
N ARG A 93 2.62 -2.09 -20.69
CA ARG A 93 1.65 -1.15 -20.13
C ARG A 93 1.76 -1.13 -18.60
N PRO A 94 1.44 -0.01 -17.93
CA PRO A 94 1.32 -0.02 -16.49
C PRO A 94 0.16 -0.93 -16.04
N LEU A 95 0.36 -1.63 -14.93
CA LEU A 95 -0.65 -2.44 -14.27
C LEU A 95 -0.97 -1.85 -12.91
N THR A 96 -2.25 -1.82 -12.54
CA THR A 96 -2.65 -1.55 -11.15
C THR A 96 -2.15 -2.67 -10.24
N TYR A 97 -2.08 -2.41 -8.93
CA TYR A 97 -1.67 -3.41 -7.93
C TYR A 97 -2.46 -4.71 -8.05
N GLU A 98 -3.78 -4.61 -8.18
CA GLU A 98 -4.65 -5.77 -8.28
C GLU A 98 -4.53 -6.50 -9.63
N GLU A 99 -4.37 -5.77 -10.74
CA GLU A 99 -4.11 -6.39 -12.04
C GLU A 99 -2.79 -7.16 -12.05
N HIS A 100 -1.70 -6.54 -11.57
CA HIS A 100 -0.38 -7.16 -11.51
C HIS A 100 -0.47 -8.51 -10.79
N PHE A 101 -1.01 -8.53 -9.58
CA PHE A 101 -1.11 -9.78 -8.82
C PHE A 101 -2.06 -10.79 -9.47
N SER A 102 -3.16 -10.36 -10.07
CA SER A 102 -4.11 -11.25 -10.77
C SER A 102 -3.44 -12.05 -11.89
N PHE A 103 -2.56 -11.40 -12.65
CA PHE A 103 -1.83 -12.00 -13.78
C PHE A 103 -0.49 -12.65 -13.38
N SER A 104 0.10 -12.25 -12.26
CA SER A 104 1.40 -12.77 -11.80
C SER A 104 1.35 -14.26 -11.38
N GLY A 105 2.53 -14.89 -11.39
CA GLY A 105 2.78 -16.18 -10.77
C GLY A 105 3.00 -16.12 -9.25
N PHE A 106 2.74 -14.97 -8.61
CA PHE A 106 2.94 -14.80 -7.18
C PHE A 106 2.03 -15.75 -6.39
N ARG A 107 2.64 -16.63 -5.59
CA ARG A 107 1.95 -17.73 -4.88
C ARG A 107 0.79 -17.21 -4.03
N ASP A 108 0.99 -16.09 -3.37
CA ASP A 108 0.09 -15.54 -2.36
C ASP A 108 -0.72 -14.34 -2.91
N LYS A 109 -1.02 -14.30 -4.23
CA LYS A 109 -1.65 -13.16 -4.92
C LYS A 109 -3.01 -12.73 -4.35
N ASN A 110 -3.87 -13.68 -4.00
CA ASN A 110 -5.17 -13.35 -3.41
C ASN A 110 -5.00 -12.73 -2.02
N LEU A 111 -4.00 -13.18 -1.26
CA LEU A 111 -3.65 -12.60 0.04
C LEU A 111 -3.08 -11.19 -0.15
N ALA A 112 -2.18 -10.97 -1.10
CA ALA A 112 -1.61 -9.65 -1.40
C ALA A 112 -2.70 -8.62 -1.77
N ILE A 113 -3.66 -9.01 -2.62
CA ILE A 113 -4.80 -8.14 -2.99
C ILE A 113 -5.69 -7.85 -1.76
N ALA A 114 -5.99 -8.87 -0.96
CA ALA A 114 -6.82 -8.71 0.24
C ALA A 114 -6.15 -7.87 1.33
N ALA A 115 -4.83 -7.99 1.48
CA ALA A 115 -3.98 -7.25 2.40
C ALA A 115 -3.89 -5.78 1.98
N TYR A 116 -3.61 -5.51 0.70
CA TYR A 116 -3.59 -4.16 0.13
C TYR A 116 -4.90 -3.40 0.38
N ARG A 117 -6.06 -4.05 0.19
CA ARG A 117 -7.37 -3.43 0.47
C ARG A 117 -7.59 -3.06 1.94
N ARG A 118 -6.81 -3.65 2.85
CA ARG A 118 -6.87 -3.47 4.30
C ARG A 118 -5.66 -2.74 4.87
N ALA A 119 -4.72 -2.34 4.02
CA ALA A 119 -3.54 -1.58 4.40
C ALA A 119 -3.96 -0.31 5.16
N PRO A 120 -3.16 0.15 6.14
CA PRO A 120 -3.42 1.41 6.83
C PRO A 120 -3.64 2.53 5.82
N GLN A 121 -4.70 3.31 5.99
CA GLN A 121 -5.17 4.26 4.97
C GLN A 121 -4.05 5.21 4.52
N GLN A 122 -3.33 5.82 5.46
CA GLN A 122 -2.24 6.74 5.17
C GLN A 122 -1.09 6.07 4.41
N THR A 123 -0.73 4.83 4.77
CA THR A 123 0.30 4.05 4.07
C THR A 123 -0.14 3.72 2.64
N ARG A 124 -1.38 3.29 2.47
CA ARG A 124 -1.94 2.97 1.15
C ARG A 124 -1.99 4.20 0.25
N GLU A 125 -2.47 5.34 0.76
CA GLU A 125 -2.54 6.59 0.00
C GLU A 125 -1.14 7.08 -0.41
N ALA A 126 -0.17 7.03 0.50
CA ALA A 126 1.21 7.40 0.19
C ALA A 126 1.81 6.49 -0.89
N PHE A 127 1.56 5.18 -0.80
CA PHE A 127 2.00 4.21 -1.79
C PHE A 127 1.34 4.44 -3.15
N ASP A 128 0.01 4.59 -3.18
CA ASP A 128 -0.76 4.82 -4.41
C ASP A 128 -0.31 6.10 -5.12
N GLN A 129 -0.01 7.18 -4.38
CA GLN A 129 0.57 8.41 -4.95
C GLN A 129 1.99 8.21 -5.51
N ALA A 130 2.82 7.39 -4.86
CA ALA A 130 4.14 7.06 -5.38
C ALA A 130 4.04 6.24 -6.68
N VAL A 131 3.10 5.29 -6.73
CA VAL A 131 2.81 4.47 -7.91
C VAL A 131 2.23 5.30 -9.05
N GLU A 132 1.37 6.28 -8.76
CA GLU A 132 0.84 7.19 -9.78
C GLU A 132 1.94 8.01 -10.44
N ARG A 133 2.92 8.50 -9.66
CA ARG A 133 4.12 9.16 -10.21
C ARG A 133 4.95 8.21 -11.09
N LEU A 134 5.11 6.95 -10.66
CA LEU A 134 5.77 5.90 -11.46
C LEU A 134 5.04 5.65 -12.78
N HIS A 135 3.71 5.52 -12.77
CA HIS A 135 2.91 5.35 -13.98
C HIS A 135 3.09 6.51 -14.93
N GLY A 136 3.04 7.74 -14.41
CA GLY A 136 3.23 8.97 -15.19
C GLY A 136 4.60 9.00 -15.89
N GLU A 137 5.68 8.76 -15.14
CA GLU A 137 7.04 8.74 -15.70
C GLU A 137 7.21 7.61 -16.73
N ALA A 138 6.73 6.40 -16.42
CA ALA A 138 6.83 5.25 -17.33
C ALA A 138 6.13 5.52 -18.67
N VAL A 139 4.90 6.03 -18.64
CA VAL A 139 4.14 6.37 -19.86
C VAL A 139 4.85 7.45 -20.66
N MET A 140 5.36 8.49 -19.99
CA MET A 140 6.08 9.58 -20.64
C MET A 140 7.36 9.07 -21.33
N VAL A 141 8.18 8.31 -20.61
CA VAL A 141 9.42 7.73 -21.12
C VAL A 141 9.14 6.83 -22.32
N ILE A 142 8.18 5.92 -22.22
CA ILE A 142 7.83 5.01 -23.31
C ILE A 142 7.42 5.80 -24.56
N ALA A 143 6.64 6.86 -24.41
CA ALA A 143 6.25 7.70 -25.55
C ALA A 143 7.47 8.37 -26.21
N ILE A 144 8.41 8.90 -25.42
CA ILE A 144 9.64 9.51 -25.92
C ILE A 144 10.50 8.48 -26.66
N ILE A 145 10.78 7.34 -26.03
CA ILE A 145 11.63 6.28 -26.60
C ILE A 145 11.01 5.73 -27.89
N ARG A 146 9.69 5.52 -27.94
CA ARG A 146 8.99 5.11 -29.17
C ARG A 146 9.11 6.14 -30.28
N SER A 147 9.07 7.43 -29.96
CA SER A 147 9.28 8.49 -30.95
C SER A 147 10.70 8.46 -31.51
N GLU A 148 11.70 8.14 -30.68
CA GLU A 148 13.09 8.02 -31.15
C GLU A 148 13.33 6.74 -31.95
N LEU A 149 12.72 5.62 -31.57
CA LEU A 149 12.75 4.39 -32.36
C LEU A 149 12.17 4.60 -33.77
N ALA A 150 11.22 5.52 -33.94
CA ALA A 150 10.67 5.87 -35.25
C ALA A 150 11.53 6.87 -36.05
N SER A 151 12.58 7.45 -35.45
CA SER A 151 13.47 8.41 -36.09
C SER A 151 14.54 7.71 -36.94
N ASP A 152 14.97 8.38 -38.01
CA ASP A 152 16.12 7.97 -38.82
C ASP A 152 17.45 8.16 -38.07
N ASP A 153 17.52 9.18 -37.20
CA ASP A 153 18.65 9.40 -36.29
C ASP A 153 18.27 8.92 -34.88
N ARG A 154 18.89 7.80 -34.47
CA ARG A 154 18.74 7.17 -33.15
C ARG A 154 19.98 7.30 -32.27
N SER A 155 20.91 8.20 -32.62
CA SER A 155 22.18 8.34 -31.90
C SER A 155 22.03 8.67 -30.41
N ALA A 156 20.93 9.36 -30.05
CA ALA A 156 20.61 9.71 -28.66
C ALA A 156 19.90 8.59 -27.86
N LEU A 157 19.35 7.59 -28.55
CA LEU A 157 18.47 6.58 -27.96
C LEU A 157 19.10 5.84 -26.76
N PRO A 158 20.36 5.33 -26.85
CA PRO A 158 20.96 4.62 -25.72
C PRO A 158 21.08 5.49 -24.47
N ALA A 159 21.53 6.73 -24.63
CA ALA A 159 21.68 7.66 -23.52
C ALA A 159 20.32 7.98 -22.86
N ARG A 160 19.25 8.10 -23.65
CA ARG A 160 17.91 8.33 -23.10
C ARG A 160 17.35 7.13 -22.36
N CYS A 161 17.55 5.92 -22.88
CA CYS A 161 17.15 4.70 -22.20
C CYS A 161 17.79 4.59 -20.81
N TYR A 162 19.11 4.78 -20.70
CA TYR A 162 19.79 4.74 -19.41
C TYR A 162 19.33 5.83 -18.44
N GLN A 163 19.23 7.08 -18.91
CA GLN A 163 18.73 8.19 -18.08
C GLN A 163 17.30 7.95 -17.59
N ALA A 164 16.45 7.34 -18.43
CA ALA A 164 15.10 7.00 -18.04
C ALA A 164 15.07 5.85 -17.02
N GLY A 165 15.91 4.82 -17.21
CA GLY A 165 16.09 3.75 -16.23
C GLY A 165 16.48 4.28 -14.85
N GLU A 166 17.47 5.18 -14.78
CA GLU A 166 17.89 5.81 -13.52
C GLU A 166 16.75 6.58 -12.83
N ARG A 167 15.97 7.37 -13.58
CA ARG A 167 14.83 8.10 -13.02
C ARG A 167 13.74 7.17 -12.50
N LEU A 168 13.44 6.11 -13.24
CA LEU A 168 12.47 5.10 -12.81
C LEU A 168 12.95 4.38 -11.54
N THR A 169 14.22 4.00 -11.46
CA THR A 169 14.80 3.36 -10.27
C THR A 169 14.62 4.22 -9.02
N VAL A 170 14.88 5.53 -9.10
CA VAL A 170 14.66 6.44 -7.96
C VAL A 170 13.20 6.44 -7.50
N LEU A 171 12.25 6.43 -8.43
CA LEU A 171 10.83 6.38 -8.11
C LEU A 171 10.41 5.00 -7.56
N ILE A 172 10.99 3.92 -8.07
CA ILE A 172 10.78 2.55 -7.58
C ILE A 172 11.26 2.44 -6.15
N ASP A 173 12.47 2.92 -5.84
CA ASP A 173 13.04 2.92 -4.50
C ASP A 173 12.16 3.69 -3.51
N ALA A 174 11.61 4.84 -3.93
CA ALA A 174 10.69 5.62 -3.12
C ALA A 174 9.38 4.86 -2.81
N ALA A 175 8.79 4.18 -3.80
CA ALA A 175 7.60 3.35 -3.58
C ALA A 175 7.92 2.12 -2.72
N ASN A 176 9.08 1.51 -2.93
CA ASN A 176 9.54 0.34 -2.18
C ASN A 176 9.76 0.68 -0.70
N ALA A 177 10.34 1.86 -0.40
CA ALA A 177 10.51 2.34 0.96
C ALA A 177 9.17 2.42 1.73
N ILE A 178 8.09 2.84 1.06
CA ILE A 178 6.74 2.85 1.65
C ILE A 178 6.23 1.41 1.82
N ALA A 179 6.42 0.55 0.83
CA ALA A 179 5.96 -0.85 0.89
C ALA A 179 6.61 -1.63 2.04
N VAL A 180 7.91 -1.42 2.30
CA VAL A 180 8.62 -2.09 3.40
C VAL A 180 8.45 -1.40 4.76
N GLY A 181 7.82 -0.22 4.80
CA GLY A 181 7.56 0.52 6.02
C GLY A 181 8.78 1.28 6.55
N GLY A 182 9.65 1.79 5.69
CA GLY A 182 10.74 2.68 6.08
C GLY A 182 10.21 3.91 6.83
N ASP A 183 10.98 4.41 7.80
CA ASP A 183 10.66 5.40 8.86
C ASP A 183 10.22 6.82 8.38
N GLY A 184 9.44 6.95 7.30
CA GLY A 184 9.04 8.23 6.72
C GLY A 184 7.73 8.82 7.22
N ALA A 185 7.02 8.17 8.15
CA ALA A 185 5.66 8.59 8.56
C ALA A 185 5.48 8.76 10.08
N ALA A 186 6.57 9.06 10.81
CA ALA A 186 6.52 9.32 12.25
C ALA A 186 7.33 10.55 12.65
N THR A 187 7.27 11.64 11.89
CA THR A 187 7.67 12.95 12.39
C THR A 187 6.75 14.05 11.86
N ASP A 188 6.21 14.81 12.82
CA ASP A 188 5.64 16.15 12.71
C ASP A 188 4.16 16.30 12.32
N PHE A 189 3.29 16.00 13.29
CA PHE A 189 2.18 16.91 13.62
C PHE A 189 2.15 17.08 15.14
N GLY A 190 2.80 18.14 15.64
CA GLY A 190 2.91 18.41 17.07
C GLY A 190 3.08 19.88 17.41
N GLY A 191 2.02 20.67 17.20
CA GLY A 191 1.63 21.76 18.10
C GLY A 191 2.29 23.13 17.91
N GLU A 192 1.49 24.07 17.38
CA GLU A 192 1.40 25.43 17.93
C GLU A 192 -0.02 25.63 18.50
#